data_AF-A0A381KNN8-F1
#
_entry.id   AF-A0A381KNN8-F1
#
_cell.length_a   1.000
_cell.length_b   1.000
_cell.length_c   1.000
_cell.angle_alpha   90.00
_cell.angle_beta   90.00
_cell.angle_gamma   90.00
#
_symmetry.space_group_name_H-M   'P 1'
#
loop_
_entity.id
_entity.type
_entity.pdbx_description
1 polymer ?
#
loop_
_entity_poly.entity_id
_entity_poly.type
_entity_poly.pdbx_seq_one_letter_code
_entity_poly.pdbx_strand_id
1 'polypeptide(L)' 'MVHKMNELGMLVDVSHISDGGFYEIAKISSKPIIATHSNSRAMMNHSRNFN' A
#
# COMPACT_ATOMS: atom_id res chain seq x y z
N MET A 1 0.62 11.88 -7.47
CA MET A 1 1.28 11.98 -6.14
C MET A 1 2.38 10.94 -5.97
N VAL A 2 2.09 9.64 -6.17
CA VAL A 2 3.06 8.53 -5.97
C VAL A 2 4.41 8.73 -6.68
N HIS A 3 4.42 9.09 -7.98
CA HIS A 3 5.68 9.35 -8.70
C HIS A 3 6.53 10.44 -8.02
N LYS A 4 5.90 11.50 -7.51
CA LYS A 4 6.62 12.57 -6.81
C LYS A 4 7.20 12.09 -5.48
N MET A 5 6.44 11.27 -4.74
CA MET A 5 6.93 10.63 -3.53
C MET A 5 8.15 9.75 -3.83
N ASN A 6 8.08 8.97 -4.92
CA ASN A 6 9.22 8.16 -5.36
C ASN A 6 10.43 9.02 -5.72
N GLU A 7 10.27 10.11 -6.48
CA GLU A 7 11.35 11.06 -6.81
C GLU A 7 12.02 11.62 -5.55
N LEU A 8 11.23 12.03 -4.56
CA LEU A 8 11.72 12.61 -3.30
C LEU A 8 12.32 11.57 -2.34
N GLY A 9 12.23 10.28 -2.65
CA GLY A 9 12.67 9.21 -1.75
C GLY A 9 11.75 9.00 -0.55
N MET A 10 10.50 9.47 -0.63
CA MET A 10 9.49 9.23 0.39
C MET A 10 8.95 7.80 0.27
N LEU A 11 8.75 7.16 1.42
CA LEU A 11 8.02 5.90 1.51
C LEU A 11 6.53 6.13 1.28
N VAL A 12 5.89 5.18 0.59
CA VAL A 12 4.45 5.18 0.35
C VAL A 12 3.83 4.13 1.28
N ASP A 13 3.10 4.60 2.29
CA ASP A 13 2.37 3.74 3.23
C ASP A 13 0.95 3.44 2.72
N VAL A 14 0.58 2.16 2.69
CA VAL A 14 -0.70 1.67 2.18
C VAL A 14 -1.63 1.08 3.26
N SER A 15 -1.30 1.18 4.55
CA SER A 15 -2.01 0.46 5.63
C SER A 15 -3.52 0.72 5.77
N HIS A 16 -4.04 1.80 5.20
CA HIS A 16 -5.46 2.17 5.25
C HIS A 16 -6.10 2.34 3.88
N ILE A 17 -5.39 1.98 2.80
CA ILE A 17 -5.94 2.12 1.47
C ILE A 17 -6.92 0.99 1.16
N SER A 18 -7.87 1.27 0.26
CA SER A 18 -8.73 0.22 -0.29
C SER A 18 -7.94 -0.73 -1.20
N ASP A 19 -8.46 -1.94 -1.44
CA ASP A 19 -7.82 -2.91 -2.34
C ASP A 19 -7.55 -2.35 -3.74
N GLY A 20 -8.54 -1.68 -4.34
CA GLY A 20 -8.36 -1.06 -5.64
C GLY A 20 -7.23 -0.01 -5.62
N GLY A 21 -7.18 0.83 -4.58
CA GLY A 21 -6.11 1.80 -4.42
C GLY A 21 -4.74 1.13 -4.21
N PHE A 22 -4.68 0.04 -3.45
CA PHE A 22 -3.46 -0.74 -3.28
C PHE A 22 -2.92 -1.24 -4.61
N TYR A 23 -3.76 -1.89 -5.43
CA TYR A 23 -3.32 -2.44 -6.72
C TYR A 23 -2.91 -1.34 -7.72
N GLU A 24 -3.63 -0.22 -7.75
CA GLU A 24 -3.25 0.92 -8.57
C GLU A 24 -1.90 1.51 -8.13
N ILE A 25 -1.69 1.69 -6.82
CA ILE A 25 -0.40 2.16 -6.30
C ILE A 25 0.71 1.16 -6.61
N ALA A 26 0.48 -0.15 -6.42
CA ALA A 26 1.45 -1.19 -6.70
C ALA A 26 1.85 -1.23 -8.18
N LYS A 27 0.93 -0.86 -9.08
CA LYS A 27 1.18 -0.77 -10.53
C LYS A 27 1.99 0.47 -10.93
N ILE A 28 1.75 1.61 -10.28
CA ILE A 28 2.37 2.90 -10.69
C ILE A 28 3.62 3.26 -9.87
N SER A 29 3.80 2.70 -8.67
CA SER A 29 4.97 3.00 -7.83
C SER A 29 6.23 2.40 -8.46
N SER A 30 7.26 3.24 -8.63
CA SER A 30 8.58 2.79 -9.11
C SER A 30 9.53 2.38 -7.99
N LYS A 31 9.09 2.50 -6.73
CA LYS A 31 9.82 2.11 -5.53
C LYS A 31 8.96 1.18 -4.65
N PRO A 32 9.57 0.39 -3.75
CA PRO A 32 8.83 -0.43 -2.79
C PRO A 32 7.80 0.39 -2.01
N ILE A 33 6.63 -0.20 -1.77
CA ILE A 33 5.57 0.32 -0.91
C ILE A 33 5.58 -0.44 0.42
N ILE A 34 5.02 0.16 1.47
CA ILE A 34 5.01 -0.43 2.82
C ILE A 34 3.60 -0.39 3.41
N ALA A 35 3.23 -1.44 4.15
CA ALA A 35 2.10 -1.38 5.06
C ALA A 35 2.65 -1.39 6.48
N THR A 36 2.81 -0.22 7.09
CA THR A 36 3.42 -0.06 8.43
C THR A 36 2.60 -0.72 9.54
N HIS A 37 1.26 -0.81 9.38
CA HIS A 37 0.36 -1.45 10.34
C HIS A 37 -0.85 -2.11 9.67
N SER A 38 -0.63 -3.27 9.07
CA SER A 38 -1.70 -4.12 8.52
C SER A 38 -1.42 -5.60 8.81
N ASN A 39 -2.42 -6.46 8.66
CA ASN A 39 -2.30 -7.90 8.88
C ASN A 39 -2.84 -8.69 7.65
N SER A 40 -2.78 -10.02 7.68
CA SER A 40 -3.31 -10.91 6.64
C SER A 40 -4.80 -11.18 6.81
N ARG A 41 -5.56 -11.10 5.72
CA ARG A 41 -6.98 -11.52 5.67
C ARG A 41 -7.17 -13.01 5.87
N ALA A 42 -6.16 -13.83 5.50
CA ALA A 42 -6.20 -15.26 5.75
C ALA A 42 -6.23 -15.59 7.26
N MET A 43 -5.66 -14.71 8.10
CA MET A 43 -5.70 -14.85 9.57
C MET A 43 -6.93 -14.20 10.18
N MET A 44 -7.28 -12.99 9.74
CA MET A 44 -8.47 -12.27 10.20
C MET A 44 -9.08 -11.49 9.06
N ASN A 45 -10.30 -11.86 8.67
CA ASN A 45 -11.04 -11.21 7.59
C ASN A 45 -11.57 -9.82 8.03
N HIS A 46 -10.71 -8.81 7.94
CA HIS A 46 -10.98 -7.42 8.29
C HIS A 46 -10.61 -6.51 7.11
N SER A 47 -11.37 -5.44 6.86
CA SER A 47 -11.20 -4.56 5.70
C SER A 47 -9.81 -3.92 5.58
N ARG A 48 -9.17 -3.59 6.70
CA ARG A 48 -7.77 -3.10 6.75
C ARG A 48 -6.68 -4.13 6.43
N ASN A 49 -6.99 -5.42 6.47
CA ASN A 49 -5.99 -6.45 6.21
C ASN A 49 -5.86 -6.69 4.71
N PHE A 50 -4.76 -7.29 4.26
CA PHE A 50 -4.51 -7.59 2.84
C PHE A 50 -4.62 -9.09 2.56
N ASN A 51 -4.92 -9.42 1.30
CA ASN A 51 -4.82 -10.77 0.75
C ASN A 51 -3.41 -11.03 0.22
#